data_AF-A0A090V0Q1-F1
#
_entry.id   AF-A0A090V0Q1-F1
#
_cell.length_a   1.000
_cell.length_b   1.000
_cell.length_c   1.000
_cell.angle_alpha   90.00
_cell.angle_beta   90.00
_cell.angle_gamma   90.00
#
_symmetry.space_group_name_H-M   'P 1'
#
loop_
_entity.id
_entity.type
_entity.pdbx_description
1 polymer ?
#
loop_
_entity_poly.entity_id
_entity_poly.type
_entity_poly.pdbx_seq_one_letter_code
_entity_poly.pdbx_strand_id
1 'polypeptide(L)'
;MAKPRFTDEQIAAFLDQAKRGTPDHELCEKYGFSHSTLRRWQALHAEGIRGELKQAESSAGLVFLAAIAAALLLTLAFSKAVGALVMPLFILYCLYYIRRYRSISAKHIKAENTSLARTGLGSNNAFYQFCWLALILLGCACGYGLVQLL
;
A
#
# COMPACT_ATOMS: atom_id res chain seq x y z
N MET A 1 23.40 8.61 -26.32
CA MET A 1 23.26 8.15 -24.92
C MET A 1 24.15 6.93 -24.74
N ALA A 2 25.03 6.91 -23.74
CA ALA A 2 25.88 5.74 -23.49
C ALA A 2 25.00 4.52 -23.19
N LYS A 3 25.30 3.38 -23.81
CA LYS A 3 24.58 2.13 -23.57
C LYS A 3 24.74 1.77 -22.08
N PRO A 4 23.66 1.57 -21.32
CA PRO A 4 23.78 1.20 -19.92
C PRO A 4 24.53 -0.14 -19.81
N ARG A 5 25.49 -0.21 -18.89
CA ARG A 5 26.34 -1.40 -18.67
C ARG A 5 25.53 -2.62 -18.20
N PHE A 6 24.39 -2.37 -17.55
CA PHE A 6 23.48 -3.39 -17.02
C PHE A 6 22.06 -3.13 -17.51
N THR A 7 21.29 -4.18 -17.74
CA THR A 7 19.87 -4.10 -18.09
C THR A 7 19.01 -3.92 -16.83
N ASP A 8 17.78 -3.44 -16.97
CA ASP A 8 16.86 -3.28 -15.84
C ASP A 8 16.57 -4.62 -15.14
N GLU A 9 16.52 -5.70 -15.90
CA GLU A 9 16.37 -7.08 -15.39
C GLU A 9 17.55 -7.49 -14.51
N GLN A 10 18.78 -7.17 -14.93
CA GLN A 10 19.99 -7.44 -14.15
C GLN A 10 20.01 -6.59 -12.86
N ILE A 11 19.62 -5.32 -12.95
CA ILE A 11 19.52 -4.43 -11.78
C ILE A 11 18.49 -4.99 -10.80
N ALA A 12 17.32 -5.43 -11.27
CA ALA A 12 16.30 -6.05 -10.42
C ALA A 12 16.82 -7.31 -9.72
N ALA A 13 17.60 -8.16 -10.40
CA ALA A 13 18.23 -9.34 -9.80
C ALA A 13 19.25 -8.98 -8.71
N PHE A 14 20.03 -7.92 -8.89
CA PHE A 14 20.96 -7.44 -7.86
C PHE A 14 20.23 -6.90 -6.63
N LEU A 15 19.14 -6.15 -6.85
CA LEU A 15 18.31 -5.63 -5.76
C LEU A 15 17.59 -6.74 -4.99
N ASP A 16 17.18 -7.83 -5.66
CA ASP A 16 16.60 -9.01 -5.00
C ASP A 16 17.64 -9.75 -4.14
N GLN A 17 18.87 -9.90 -4.64
CA GLN A 17 19.98 -10.47 -3.85
C GLN A 17 20.29 -9.64 -2.60
N ALA A 18 20.30 -8.30 -2.73
CA ALA A 18 20.46 -7.39 -1.60
C ALA A 18 19.29 -7.54 -0.61
N LYS A 19 18.06 -7.66 -1.11
CA LYS A 19 16.85 -7.87 -0.28
C LYS A 19 16.88 -9.19 0.50
N ARG A 20 17.47 -10.25 -0.07
CA ARG A 20 17.65 -11.55 0.60
C ARG A 20 18.73 -11.56 1.68
N GLY A 21 19.45 -10.44 1.87
CA GLY A 21 20.45 -10.27 2.91
C GLY A 21 21.89 -10.42 2.45
N THR A 22 22.15 -10.45 1.14
CA THR A 22 23.54 -10.42 0.63
C THR A 22 24.15 -9.05 0.95
N PRO A 23 25.35 -8.99 1.58
CA PRO A 23 26.00 -7.73 1.89
C PRO A 23 26.27 -6.89 0.62
N ASP A 24 26.03 -5.59 0.71
CA ASP A 24 26.22 -4.65 -0.42
C ASP A 24 27.66 -4.69 -0.97
N HIS A 25 28.67 -4.96 -0.13
CA HIS A 25 30.08 -5.00 -0.55
C HIS A 25 30.40 -6.22 -1.41
N GLU A 26 29.91 -7.41 -1.02
CA GLU A 26 30.06 -8.64 -1.79
C GLU A 26 29.39 -8.52 -3.17
N LEU A 27 28.22 -7.89 -3.23
CA LEU A 27 27.52 -7.60 -4.49
C LEU A 27 28.32 -6.66 -5.39
N CYS A 28 28.89 -5.59 -4.84
CA CYS A 28 29.70 -4.62 -5.57
C CYS A 28 30.98 -5.25 -6.14
N GLU A 29 31.68 -6.07 -5.34
CA GLU A 29 32.90 -6.77 -5.75
C GLU A 29 32.62 -7.85 -6.80
N LYS A 30 31.59 -8.68 -6.59
CA LYS A 30 31.25 -9.80 -7.47
C LYS A 30 30.85 -9.37 -8.88
N TYR A 31 30.14 -8.25 -9.00
CA TYR A 31 29.60 -7.78 -10.27
C TYR A 31 30.33 -6.53 -10.82
N GLY A 32 31.31 -6.00 -10.10
CA GLY A 32 32.21 -4.94 -10.58
C GLY A 32 31.54 -3.58 -10.75
N PHE A 33 30.70 -3.18 -9.79
CA PHE A 33 30.09 -1.84 -9.70
C PHE A 33 30.34 -1.18 -8.33
N SER A 34 30.19 0.13 -8.25
CA SER A 34 30.43 0.88 -7.01
C SER A 34 29.23 0.86 -6.05
N HIS A 35 29.50 1.02 -4.75
CA HIS A 35 28.47 1.23 -3.72
C HIS A 35 27.55 2.42 -4.02
N SER A 36 28.09 3.49 -4.63
CA SER A 36 27.29 4.65 -5.04
C SER A 36 26.26 4.31 -6.11
N THR A 37 26.61 3.42 -7.04
CA THR A 37 25.70 2.95 -8.09
C THR A 37 24.59 2.08 -7.50
N LEU A 38 24.94 1.16 -6.59
CA LEU A 38 23.97 0.32 -5.89
C LEU A 38 22.98 1.16 -5.08
N ARG A 39 23.49 2.14 -4.31
CA ARG A 39 22.64 3.06 -3.54
C ARG A 39 21.68 3.83 -4.44
N ARG A 40 22.13 4.26 -5.63
CA ARG A 40 21.27 4.96 -6.61
C ARG A 40 20.14 4.05 -7.11
N TRP A 41 20.44 2.78 -7.42
CA TRP A 41 19.41 1.83 -7.84
C TRP A 41 18.41 1.50 -6.73
N GLN A 42 18.88 1.32 -5.49
CA GLN A 42 18.01 1.14 -4.33
C GLN A 42 17.08 2.35 -4.12
N ALA A 43 17.60 3.57 -4.29
CA ALA A 43 16.80 4.79 -4.19
C ALA A 43 15.73 4.88 -5.29
N LEU A 44 16.10 4.65 -6.55
CA LEU A 44 15.16 4.61 -7.68
C LEU A 44 14.07 3.55 -7.50
N HIS A 45 14.44 2.37 -7.00
CA HIS A 45 13.48 1.30 -6.72
C HIS A 45 12.50 1.71 -5.60
N ALA A 46 13.01 2.32 -4.53
CA ALA A 46 12.16 2.85 -3.45
C ALA A 46 11.24 3.98 -3.95
N GLU A 47 11.72 4.86 -4.82
CA GLU A 47 10.90 5.91 -5.46
C GLU A 47 9.80 5.32 -6.34
N GLY A 48 10.10 4.28 -7.13
CA GLY A 48 9.10 3.57 -7.92
C GLY A 48 7.98 2.99 -7.06
N ILE A 49 8.33 2.35 -5.93
CA ILE A 49 7.34 1.82 -4.98
C ILE A 49 6.53 2.95 -4.35
N ARG A 50 7.16 4.07 -3.97
CA ARG A 50 6.44 5.25 -3.46
C ARG A 50 5.47 5.82 -4.50
N GLY A 51 5.83 5.79 -5.78
CA GLY A 51 4.97 6.13 -6.91
C GLY A 51 3.74 5.21 -6.99
N GLU A 52 3.95 3.88 -6.95
CA GLU A 52 2.86 2.90 -6.94
C GLU A 52 1.91 3.11 -5.74
N LEU A 53 2.45 3.38 -4.55
CA LEU A 53 1.66 3.65 -3.35
C LEU A 53 0.84 4.95 -3.49
N LYS A 54 1.45 6.01 -4.03
CA LYS A 54 0.76 7.29 -4.28
C LYS A 54 -0.37 7.12 -5.29
N GLN A 55 -0.15 6.34 -6.34
CA GLN A 55 -1.18 6.02 -7.32
C GLN A 55 -2.31 5.19 -6.70
N ALA A 56 -1.96 4.21 -5.84
CA ALA A 56 -2.96 3.42 -5.11
C ALA A 56 -3.85 4.31 -4.23
N GLU A 57 -3.27 5.25 -3.48
CA GLU A 57 -4.03 6.22 -2.66
C GLU A 57 -4.92 7.12 -3.51
N SER A 58 -4.43 7.62 -4.64
CA SER A 58 -5.25 8.45 -5.55
C SER A 58 -6.42 7.66 -6.11
N SER A 59 -6.20 6.40 -6.50
CA SER A 59 -7.28 5.52 -6.97
C SER A 59 -8.28 5.19 -5.87
N ALA A 60 -7.81 5.00 -4.64
CA ALA A 60 -8.67 4.74 -3.49
C ALA A 60 -9.59 5.92 -3.21
N GLY A 61 -9.07 7.14 -3.25
CA GLY A 61 -9.88 8.35 -3.05
C GLY A 61 -11.06 8.45 -4.01
N LEU A 62 -10.87 8.12 -5.29
CA LEU A 62 -11.95 8.08 -6.27
C LEU A 62 -12.99 7.00 -5.92
N VAL A 63 -12.56 5.81 -5.55
CA VAL A 63 -13.47 4.72 -5.18
C VAL A 63 -14.26 5.06 -3.92
N PHE A 64 -13.62 5.64 -2.91
CA PHE A 64 -14.30 6.06 -1.68
C PHE A 64 -15.31 7.17 -1.94
N LEU A 65 -14.97 8.17 -2.77
CA LEU A 65 -15.90 9.24 -3.13
C LEU A 65 -17.11 8.66 -3.89
N ALA A 66 -16.87 7.78 -4.85
CA ALA A 66 -17.95 7.11 -5.60
C ALA A 66 -18.83 6.25 -4.68
N ALA A 67 -18.25 5.52 -3.73
CA ALA A 67 -18.99 4.72 -2.76
C ALA A 67 -19.87 5.58 -1.85
N ILE A 68 -19.36 6.73 -1.37
CA ILE A 68 -20.14 7.68 -0.57
C ILE A 68 -21.28 8.27 -1.40
N ALA A 69 -21.02 8.70 -2.64
CA ALA A 69 -22.05 9.24 -3.52
C ALA A 69 -23.15 8.20 -3.81
N ALA A 70 -22.77 6.95 -4.09
CA ALA A 70 -23.71 5.86 -4.31
C ALA A 70 -24.54 5.55 -3.06
N ALA A 71 -23.92 5.53 -1.87
CA ALA A 71 -24.62 5.34 -0.61
C ALA A 71 -25.66 6.44 -0.37
N LEU A 72 -25.28 7.72 -0.58
CA LEU A 72 -26.20 8.85 -0.43
C LEU A 72 -27.38 8.77 -1.42
N LEU A 73 -27.10 8.50 -2.70
CA LEU A 73 -28.15 8.33 -3.71
C LEU A 73 -29.10 7.18 -3.37
N LEU A 74 -28.58 6.03 -2.94
CA LEU A 74 -29.40 4.90 -2.52
C LEU A 74 -30.26 5.22 -1.29
N THR A 75 -29.73 5.97 -0.32
CA THR A 75 -30.50 6.39 0.86
C THR A 75 -31.56 7.45 0.57
N LEU A 76 -31.39 8.26 -0.48
CA LEU A 76 -32.37 9.25 -0.91
C LEU A 76 -33.46 8.64 -1.79
N ALA A 77 -33.08 7.70 -2.67
CA ALA A 77 -34.00 7.05 -3.60
C ALA A 77 -34.80 5.89 -2.96
N PHE A 78 -34.24 5.23 -1.95
CA PHE A 78 -34.83 4.08 -1.27
C PHE A 78 -34.87 4.27 0.26
N SER A 79 -35.37 3.27 0.98
CA SER A 79 -35.38 3.29 2.45
C SER A 79 -33.96 3.23 3.04
N LYS A 80 -33.81 3.70 4.28
CA LYS A 80 -32.55 3.67 5.04
C LYS A 80 -31.91 2.27 5.12
N ALA A 81 -32.71 1.21 5.00
CA ALA A 81 -32.25 -0.17 5.01
C ALA A 81 -31.41 -0.56 3.77
N VAL A 82 -31.64 0.08 2.62
CA VAL A 82 -30.89 -0.21 1.39
C VAL A 82 -29.45 0.32 1.48
N GLY A 83 -29.24 1.42 2.21
CA GLY A 83 -27.90 1.93 2.50
C GLY A 83 -27.03 0.93 3.27
N ALA A 84 -27.63 0.06 4.09
CA ALA A 84 -26.91 -0.97 4.82
C ALA A 84 -26.33 -2.07 3.91
N LEU A 85 -26.89 -2.28 2.71
CA LEU A 85 -26.37 -3.25 1.73
C LEU A 85 -25.02 -2.82 1.12
N VAL A 86 -24.68 -1.53 1.21
CA VAL A 86 -23.38 -1.00 0.74
C VAL A 86 -22.26 -1.35 1.73
N MET A 87 -22.59 -1.57 3.01
CA MET A 87 -21.61 -1.80 4.08
C MET A 87 -20.74 -3.06 3.84
N PRO A 88 -21.30 -4.24 3.47
CA PRO A 88 -20.49 -5.42 3.13
C PRO A 88 -19.51 -5.17 1.97
N LEU A 89 -19.95 -4.48 0.92
CA LEU A 89 -19.09 -4.16 -0.23
C LEU A 89 -17.94 -3.23 0.17
N PHE A 90 -18.24 -2.25 1.02
CA PHE A 90 -17.24 -1.34 1.57
C PHE A 90 -16.20 -2.08 2.42
N ILE A 91 -16.62 -3.01 3.28
CA ILE A 91 -15.72 -3.83 4.10
C ILE A 91 -14.80 -4.68 3.21
N LEU A 92 -15.35 -5.35 2.20
CA LEU A 92 -14.58 -6.15 1.26
C LEU A 92 -13.53 -5.30 0.53
N TYR A 93 -13.90 -4.08 0.12
CA TYR A 93 -12.97 -3.15 -0.50
C TYR A 93 -11.86 -2.72 0.48
N CYS A 94 -12.19 -2.39 1.73
CA CYS A 94 -11.18 -2.07 2.76
C CYS A 94 -10.17 -3.20 2.96
N LEU A 95 -10.64 -4.45 3.05
CA LEU A 95 -9.77 -5.62 3.18
C LEU A 95 -8.89 -5.83 1.95
N TYR A 96 -9.46 -5.67 0.75
CA TYR A 96 -8.72 -5.72 -0.51
C TYR A 96 -7.64 -4.65 -0.57
N TYR A 97 -7.99 -3.41 -0.23
CA TYR A 97 -7.09 -2.26 -0.27
C TYR A 97 -5.92 -2.43 0.70
N ILE A 98 -6.20 -2.86 1.94
CA ILE A 98 -5.17 -3.17 2.94
C ILE A 98 -4.20 -4.23 2.42
N ARG A 99 -4.71 -5.32 1.83
CA ARG A 99 -3.86 -6.38 1.27
C ARG A 99 -3.01 -5.87 0.12
N ARG A 100 -3.60 -5.11 -0.80
CA ARG A 100 -2.89 -4.50 -1.94
C ARG A 100 -1.78 -3.55 -1.47
N TYR A 101 -2.09 -2.65 -0.54
CA TYR A 101 -1.13 -1.69 0.02
C TYR A 101 0.02 -2.41 0.76
N ARG A 102 -0.29 -3.47 1.51
CA ARG A 102 0.73 -4.30 2.18
C ARG A 102 1.65 -5.02 1.20
N SER A 103 1.09 -5.55 0.11
CA SER A 103 1.86 -6.20 -0.97
C SER A 103 2.84 -5.22 -1.64
N ILE A 104 2.36 -4.03 -2.02
CA ILE A 104 3.22 -2.99 -2.64
C ILE A 104 4.29 -2.51 -1.66
N SER A 105 3.91 -2.17 -0.41
CA SER A 105 4.87 -1.70 0.59
C SER A 105 5.94 -2.74 0.95
N ALA A 106 5.61 -4.03 0.93
CA ALA A 106 6.55 -5.13 1.17
C ALA A 106 7.59 -5.33 0.04
N LYS A 107 7.40 -4.66 -1.12
CA LYS A 107 8.41 -4.70 -2.19
C LYS A 107 9.70 -3.98 -1.79
N HIS A 108 9.66 -3.02 -0.87
CA HIS A 108 10.85 -2.30 -0.42
C HIS A 108 11.96 -3.26 0.04
N ILE A 109 13.20 -2.91 -0.30
CA ILE A 109 14.39 -3.68 0.07
C ILE A 109 14.66 -3.54 1.57
N LYS A 110 14.50 -2.32 2.10
CA LYS A 110 14.73 -2.05 3.53
C LYS A 110 13.43 -2.09 4.33
N ALA A 111 13.49 -2.76 5.48
CA ALA A 111 12.37 -2.85 6.42
C ALA A 111 11.92 -1.47 6.93
N GLU A 112 12.87 -0.54 7.15
CA GLU A 112 12.59 0.84 7.58
C GLU A 112 11.68 1.60 6.61
N ASN A 113 11.87 1.40 5.29
CA ASN A 113 11.03 2.04 4.28
C ASN A 113 9.62 1.41 4.24
N THR A 114 9.53 0.13 4.56
CA THR A 114 8.24 -0.58 4.66
C THR A 114 7.41 -0.07 5.83
N SER A 115 8.02 0.10 7.01
CA SER A 115 7.34 0.66 8.18
C SER A 115 6.97 2.13 7.95
N LEU A 116 7.89 2.93 7.40
CA LEU A 116 7.67 4.34 7.10
C LEU A 116 6.51 4.53 6.11
N ALA A 117 6.40 3.69 5.08
CA ALA A 117 5.25 3.72 4.17
C ALA A 117 3.91 3.45 4.90
N ARG A 118 3.89 2.49 5.82
CA ARG A 118 2.65 2.03 6.49
C ARG A 118 2.19 2.92 7.63
N THR A 119 3.11 3.47 8.42
CA THR A 119 2.80 4.22 9.65
C THR A 119 3.66 5.46 9.86
N GLY A 120 4.60 5.76 8.95
CA GLY A 120 5.50 6.90 9.09
C GLY A 120 4.83 8.24 8.84
N LEU A 121 5.28 9.26 9.59
CA LEU A 121 4.88 10.65 9.39
C LEU A 121 5.29 11.11 7.99
N GLY A 122 4.39 11.80 7.27
CA GLY A 122 4.63 12.27 5.90
C GLY A 122 4.46 11.22 4.80
N SER A 123 4.06 9.99 5.13
CA SER A 123 3.64 9.00 4.14
C SER A 123 2.23 9.31 3.62
N ASN A 124 2.03 9.24 2.30
CA ASN A 124 0.70 9.25 1.70
C ASN A 124 0.05 7.87 1.94
N ASN A 125 -0.60 7.70 3.10
CA ASN A 125 -1.24 6.46 3.51
C ASN A 125 -2.60 6.71 4.20
N ALA A 126 -3.22 7.86 3.92
CA ALA A 126 -4.45 8.31 4.59
C ALA A 126 -5.59 7.30 4.40
N PHE A 127 -5.80 6.80 3.18
CA PHE A 127 -6.85 5.82 2.92
C PHE A 127 -6.53 4.45 3.53
N TYR A 128 -5.24 4.10 3.62
CA TYR A 128 -4.82 2.87 4.30
C TYR A 128 -5.16 2.92 5.80
N GLN A 129 -4.86 4.05 6.47
CA GLN A 129 -5.22 4.27 7.87
C GLN A 129 -6.74 4.32 8.07
N PHE A 130 -7.44 5.01 7.16
CA PHE A 130 -8.90 5.07 7.16
C PHE A 130 -9.54 3.68 7.07
N CYS A 131 -9.04 2.79 6.22
CA CYS A 131 -9.54 1.41 6.12
C CYS A 131 -9.42 0.67 7.47
N TRP A 132 -8.28 0.80 8.16
CA TRP A 132 -8.09 0.19 9.47
C TRP A 132 -9.04 0.77 10.51
N LEU A 133 -9.16 2.09 10.58
CA LEU A 133 -10.09 2.76 11.49
C LEU A 133 -11.53 2.33 11.23
N ALA A 134 -11.95 2.27 9.96
CA ALA A 134 -13.30 1.88 9.60
C ALA A 134 -13.61 0.43 10.02
N LEU A 135 -12.67 -0.51 9.83
CA LEU A 135 -12.84 -1.90 10.25
C LEU A 135 -12.89 -2.03 11.78
N ILE A 136 -12.06 -1.28 12.51
CA ILE A 136 -12.05 -1.27 13.98
C ILE A 136 -13.38 -0.71 14.51
N LEU A 137 -13.82 0.44 14.01
CA LEU A 137 -15.06 1.08 14.42
C LEU A 137 -16.26 0.18 14.15
N LEU A 138 -16.30 -0.47 12.98
CA LEU A 138 -17.36 -1.42 12.66
C LEU A 138 -17.36 -2.62 13.61
N GLY A 139 -16.18 -3.19 13.89
CA GLY A 139 -16.04 -4.29 14.85
C GLY A 139 -16.56 -3.91 16.25
N CYS A 140 -16.20 -2.71 16.74
CA CYS A 140 -16.71 -2.17 17.99
C CYS A 140 -18.23 -1.96 17.97
N ALA A 141 -18.79 -1.44 16.87
CA ALA A 141 -20.23 -1.22 16.72
C ALA A 141 -21.02 -2.53 16.71
N CYS A 142 -20.54 -3.55 15.99
CA CYS A 142 -21.13 -4.89 16.01
C CYS A 142 -21.07 -5.52 17.40
N GLY A 143 -19.93 -5.39 18.09
CA GLY A 143 -19.78 -5.88 19.47
C GLY A 143 -20.74 -5.21 20.45
N TYR A 144 -20.89 -3.88 20.37
CA TYR A 144 -21.85 -3.14 21.19
C TYR A 144 -23.29 -3.55 20.92
N GLY A 145 -23.65 -3.73 19.64
CA GLY A 145 -24.99 -4.19 19.25
C GLY A 145 -25.32 -5.57 19.81
N LEU A 146 -24.34 -6.49 19.85
CA LEU A 146 -24.51 -7.82 20.45
C LEU A 146 -24.72 -7.74 21.98
N VAL A 147 -23.97 -6.89 22.67
CA VAL A 147 -24.10 -6.71 24.13
C VAL A 147 -25.46 -6.13 24.50
N GLN A 148 -26.03 -5.24 23.68
CA GLN A 148 -27.38 -4.69 23.91
C GLN A 148 -28.51 -5.69 23.63
N LEU A 149 -28.22 -6.77 22.89
CA LEU A 149 -29.20 -7.79 22.49
C LEU A 149 -29.22 -9.00 23.46
N LEU A 150 -28.23 -9.07 24.35
CA LEU A 150 -28.00 -10.12 25.35
C LEU A 150 -28.55 -9.70 26.71
#